data_AF-A0AAE1RGX0-F1
#
_entry.id   AF-A0AAE1RGX0-F1
#
_cell.length_a   1.000
_cell.length_b   1.000
_cell.length_c   1.000
_cell.angle_alpha   90.00
_cell.angle_beta   90.00
_cell.angle_gamma   90.00
#
_symmetry.space_group_name_H-M   'P 1'
#
loop_
_entity.id
_entity.type
_entity.pdbx_description
1 polymer ?
#
loop_
_entity_poly.entity_id
_entity_poly.type
_entity_poly.pdbx_seq_one_letter_code
_entity_poly.pdbx_strand_id
1 'polypeptide(L)'
;MLTILLSELYKMLPLLRKGKRMSCLVTPVLLPSSSAVTASHHLFLPRLLGLRPNIGFTRKFWGSVRGMATKMDSIQQNPETISHLNQQEAAQIDEILMGPLSFSVEQLMELAGLSVAAAIAEVYKPSEYSRVLTICGPGNNGGDGLVAARHLYHFGYKPFICYPKHTTKPLYNGLVTQLESLSVPFLSLEDLPRDLSDSFDILVDAMFGFSFHGSPRPPFDDLIQRLVALKINGDTHQKSPAIISIDIPSGWHVEEGDLSGEGIKPDMLVSLTAPKLCAKRFSGPHHFLGGRFVPPSIRNKFNLQLPAYPGTAMCVRIGKPPKIDISSLRENYISPALLEEEVTADPFDQFQKWFDDAMAAGLKEPNAMALSTTGKDGKPSSRIVLLKGFDKDGFVWYTNYEGSKGQQIAQNPHAALLFYWDDLNRQVRIEGPVQKVSDKESEQYFHSRPRGSQIGAIVSQQSTVIPGRHVLLDEYKQLETKYSDGSVIPKPKHWGGYRLKPEMFEFWQGQKSRLHDRLRYIPGTVDGKTLWRIERLAP
;
A
#
# COMPACT_ATOMS: atom_id res chain seq x y z
N MET A 1 -49.43 22.40 -7.96
CA MET A 1 -49.01 21.33 -7.03
C MET A 1 -47.60 21.61 -6.52
N LEU A 2 -47.37 22.84 -6.01
CA LEU A 2 -46.09 23.32 -5.47
C LEU A 2 -46.36 24.18 -4.22
N THR A 3 -47.47 23.91 -3.54
CA THR A 3 -48.01 24.70 -2.42
C THR A 3 -48.35 23.83 -1.21
N ILE A 4 -47.96 22.55 -1.24
CA ILE A 4 -48.22 21.56 -0.17
C ILE A 4 -46.92 21.06 0.48
N LEU A 5 -45.74 21.37 -0.07
CA LEU A 5 -44.44 20.96 0.50
C LEU A 5 -43.80 22.00 1.44
N LEU A 6 -44.38 23.19 1.59
CA LEU A 6 -43.88 24.24 2.48
C LEU A 6 -44.57 24.28 3.86
N SER A 7 -45.66 23.55 4.07
CA SER A 7 -46.40 23.53 5.35
C SER A 7 -45.98 22.42 6.33
N GLU A 8 -45.20 21.44 5.88
CA GLU A 8 -44.65 20.35 6.73
C GLU A 8 -43.27 20.72 7.31
N LEU A 9 -42.50 21.59 6.65
CA LEU A 9 -41.17 22.03 7.11
C LEU A 9 -41.19 23.04 8.28
N TYR A 10 -42.37 23.59 8.62
CA TYR A 10 -42.54 24.55 9.72
C TYR A 10 -43.06 23.95 11.04
N LYS A 11 -43.24 22.62 11.11
CA LYS A 11 -43.72 21.91 12.32
C LYS A 11 -42.64 21.16 13.11
N MET A 12 -41.36 21.29 12.76
CA MET A 12 -40.23 20.65 13.45
C MET A 12 -39.28 21.62 14.17
N LEU A 13 -39.72 22.86 14.46
CA LEU A 13 -38.96 23.87 15.20
C LEU A 13 -39.67 24.21 16.52
N PRO A 14 -39.70 23.29 17.50
CA PRO A 14 -39.19 23.67 18.82
C PRO A 14 -38.65 22.48 19.64
N LEU A 15 -37.41 22.01 19.40
CA LEU A 15 -36.70 21.11 20.34
C LEU A 15 -35.21 21.43 20.52
N LEU A 16 -34.74 22.60 20.08
CA LEU A 16 -33.35 23.05 20.28
C LEU A 16 -33.24 24.15 21.33
N ARG A 17 -33.79 23.93 22.53
CA ARG A 17 -33.43 24.70 23.75
C ARG A 17 -33.62 23.84 25.00
N LYS A 18 -32.57 23.12 25.38
CA LYS A 18 -32.11 22.77 26.75
C LYS A 18 -31.27 21.49 26.69
N GLY A 19 -29.95 21.63 26.81
CA GLY A 19 -29.01 20.52 26.90
C GLY A 19 -27.65 21.03 27.36
N LYS A 20 -27.26 20.65 28.58
CA LYS A 20 -26.17 21.22 29.38
C LYS A 20 -24.78 21.02 28.72
N ARG A 21 -23.91 22.03 28.85
CA ARG A 21 -22.46 21.92 28.66
C ARG A 21 -21.91 20.85 29.61
N MET A 22 -21.34 19.77 29.08
CA MET A 22 -20.41 18.93 29.83
C MET A 22 -19.00 19.47 29.62
N SER A 23 -18.44 20.06 30.66
CA SER A 23 -17.02 20.36 30.79
C SER A 23 -16.24 19.06 31.00
N CYS A 24 -15.35 18.72 30.07
CA CYS A 24 -14.40 17.64 30.26
C CYS A 24 -13.32 18.09 31.26
N LEU A 25 -13.29 17.44 32.43
CA LEU A 25 -12.24 17.59 33.43
C LEU A 25 -10.94 16.97 32.89
N VAL A 26 -9.96 17.81 32.56
CA VAL A 26 -8.57 17.40 32.38
C VAL A 26 -7.88 17.62 33.72
N THR A 27 -7.67 16.54 34.48
CA THR A 27 -6.78 16.52 35.65
C THR A 27 -5.32 16.47 35.19
N PRO A 28 -4.45 17.41 35.59
CA PRO A 28 -3.01 17.29 35.40
C PRO A 28 -2.41 16.43 36.52
N VAL A 29 -1.69 15.39 36.15
CA VAL A 29 -0.84 14.62 37.07
C VAL A 29 0.37 15.48 37.43
N LEU A 30 0.47 15.84 38.71
CA LEU A 30 1.61 16.49 39.33
C LEU A 30 2.78 15.49 39.45
N LEU A 31 3.93 15.82 38.88
CA LEU A 31 5.22 15.22 39.21
C LEU A 31 5.86 16.02 40.36
N PRO A 32 6.38 15.38 41.42
CA PRO A 32 7.02 16.11 42.51
C PRO A 32 8.45 16.51 42.12
N SER A 33 8.75 17.78 42.41
CA SER A 33 10.07 18.39 42.43
C SER A 33 10.98 17.77 43.50
N SER A 34 12.17 17.29 43.12
CA SER A 34 13.25 17.04 44.06
C SER A 34 14.26 18.17 44.05
N SER A 35 14.38 18.77 45.23
CA SER A 35 15.29 19.80 45.71
C SER A 35 16.76 19.68 45.31
N ALA A 36 17.36 20.83 45.01
CA ALA A 36 18.78 21.09 45.02
C ALA A 36 19.38 20.95 46.42
N VAL A 37 20.58 20.37 46.51
CA VAL A 37 21.51 20.56 47.62
C VAL A 37 22.86 20.99 47.04
N THR A 38 23.33 22.12 47.52
CA THR A 38 24.57 22.82 47.17
C THR A 38 25.75 22.37 48.05
N ALA A 39 26.95 22.69 47.53
CA ALA A 39 28.25 22.87 48.21
C ALA A 39 29.10 21.57 48.36
N SER A 40 30.43 21.56 48.18
CA SER A 40 31.44 22.62 48.20
C SER A 40 32.72 22.18 47.46
N HIS A 41 33.54 23.16 47.09
CA HIS A 41 34.90 23.07 46.54
C HIS A 41 35.88 22.19 47.33
N HIS A 42 36.89 21.61 46.65
CA HIS A 42 38.30 21.90 46.92
C HIS A 42 39.21 21.50 45.75
N LEU A 43 40.09 22.45 45.40
CA LEU A 43 41.23 22.37 44.49
C LEU A 43 42.25 21.31 44.95
N PHE A 44 43.02 20.71 44.03
CA PHE A 44 44.49 20.71 44.05
C PHE A 44 45.05 20.04 42.78
N LEU A 45 45.81 20.82 41.99
CA LEU A 45 46.84 20.32 41.08
C LEU A 45 48.15 20.22 41.88
N PRO A 46 49.09 19.33 41.52
CA PRO A 46 50.26 19.87 40.81
C PRO A 46 50.83 18.99 39.68
N ARG A 47 51.58 19.67 38.81
CA ARG A 47 52.46 19.19 37.74
C ARG A 47 53.54 18.21 38.25
N LEU A 48 54.01 17.28 37.40
CA LEU A 48 55.35 17.30 36.77
C LEU A 48 55.65 16.04 35.93
N LEU A 49 56.25 16.29 34.76
CA LEU A 49 57.28 15.55 34.01
C LEU A 49 57.13 14.06 33.66
N GLY A 50 57.06 13.81 32.34
CA GLY A 50 58.08 13.05 31.61
C GLY A 50 58.06 11.52 31.70
N LEU A 51 57.76 10.87 30.56
CA LEU A 51 58.54 9.80 29.90
C LEU A 51 57.63 8.97 28.97
N ARG A 52 58.07 8.76 27.73
CA ARG A 52 57.54 7.69 26.83
C ARG A 52 57.98 6.33 27.39
N PRO A 53 57.23 5.23 27.21
CA PRO A 53 57.40 4.43 25.98
C PRO A 53 56.16 3.66 25.45
N ASN A 54 56.26 3.40 24.15
CA ASN A 54 55.81 2.27 23.32
C ASN A 54 54.95 1.10 23.87
N ILE A 55 54.00 0.72 22.99
CA ILE A 55 53.49 -0.63 22.66
C ILE A 55 52.42 -1.25 23.57
N GLY A 56 51.33 -1.71 22.92
CA GLY A 56 50.72 -3.00 23.27
C GLY A 56 49.23 -2.97 23.54
N PHE A 57 48.46 -3.46 22.57
CA PHE A 57 47.09 -3.97 22.65
C PHE A 57 46.62 -4.40 24.06
N THR A 58 45.40 -3.98 24.44
CA THR A 58 44.36 -4.92 24.90
C THR A 58 42.98 -4.26 24.88
N ARG A 59 42.05 -4.89 24.15
CA ARG A 59 40.61 -4.63 24.18
C ARG A 59 40.07 -4.98 25.57
N LYS A 60 39.40 -4.04 26.24
CA LYS A 60 38.38 -4.36 27.25
C LYS A 60 37.04 -3.80 26.78
N PHE A 61 36.18 -4.74 26.42
CA PHE A 61 34.74 -4.59 26.21
C PHE A 61 34.05 -4.40 27.56
N TRP A 62 33.08 -3.49 27.61
CA TRP A 62 31.90 -3.34 28.51
C TRP A 62 31.37 -1.93 28.18
N GLY A 63 30.11 -1.63 27.88
CA GLY A 63 28.85 -2.35 27.77
C GLY A 63 27.74 -1.28 27.75
N SER A 64 26.57 -1.59 27.16
CA SER A 64 25.28 -0.86 27.29
C SER A 64 25.17 0.55 26.66
N VAL A 65 24.09 1.03 26.03
CA VAL A 65 22.74 0.55 25.68
C VAL A 65 22.41 1.25 24.35
N ARG A 66 21.92 0.54 23.32
CA ARG A 66 21.38 1.17 22.10
C ARG A 66 19.88 0.92 22.05
N GLY A 67 19.10 1.97 22.30
CA GLY A 67 17.70 2.02 21.90
C GLY A 67 17.62 1.98 20.37
N MET A 68 17.08 0.89 19.83
CA MET A 68 16.79 0.74 18.41
C MET A 68 15.45 1.39 18.09
N ALA A 69 15.51 2.50 17.35
CA ALA A 69 14.39 2.95 16.55
C ALA A 69 14.12 1.89 15.47
N THR A 70 12.92 1.33 15.48
CA THR A 70 12.44 0.27 14.59
C THR A 70 12.43 0.73 13.13
N LYS A 71 13.32 0.14 12.34
CA LYS A 71 13.29 0.16 10.88
C LYS A 71 12.24 -0.86 10.42
N MET A 72 11.23 -0.43 9.66
CA MET A 72 10.46 -1.32 8.80
C MET A 72 11.35 -1.67 7.60
N ASP A 73 12.29 -2.60 7.80
CA ASP A 73 12.87 -3.34 6.69
C ASP A 73 11.85 -4.42 6.32
N SER A 74 11.20 -4.29 5.16
CA SER A 74 10.46 -5.39 4.54
C SER A 74 11.49 -6.45 4.11
N ILE A 75 11.88 -7.30 5.05
CA ILE A 75 12.69 -8.49 4.75
C ILE A 75 11.84 -9.35 3.83
N GLN A 76 12.11 -9.33 2.53
CA GLN A 76 11.70 -10.40 1.63
C GLN A 76 12.38 -11.67 2.14
N GLN A 77 11.65 -12.45 2.93
CA GLN A 77 12.13 -13.72 3.46
C GLN A 77 12.09 -14.76 2.35
N ASN A 78 13.12 -15.60 2.28
CA ASN A 78 13.22 -16.65 1.29
C ASN A 78 12.08 -17.67 1.52
N PRO A 79 11.16 -17.88 0.56
CA PRO A 79 10.06 -18.84 0.69
C PRO A 79 10.53 -20.25 1.07
N GLU A 80 11.76 -20.63 0.69
CA GLU A 80 12.32 -21.95 0.95
C GLU A 80 12.66 -22.23 2.41
N THR A 81 12.68 -21.20 3.28
CA THR A 81 12.99 -21.38 4.71
C THR A 81 11.75 -21.57 5.59
N ILE A 82 10.54 -21.55 5.03
CA ILE A 82 9.29 -21.64 5.81
C ILE A 82 9.00 -23.10 6.18
N SER A 83 8.76 -23.36 7.47
CA SER A 83 8.41 -24.70 7.95
C SER A 83 7.07 -25.17 7.40
N HIS A 84 6.99 -26.45 7.02
CA HIS A 84 5.77 -27.10 6.58
C HIS A 84 5.47 -28.28 7.51
N LEU A 85 4.23 -28.39 7.96
CA LEU A 85 3.77 -29.40 8.90
C LEU A 85 3.29 -30.65 8.19
N ASN A 86 3.62 -31.81 8.75
CA ASN A 86 2.91 -33.05 8.43
C ASN A 86 1.52 -33.07 9.12
N GLN A 87 0.68 -34.05 8.81
CA GLN A 87 -0.69 -34.09 9.33
C GLN A 87 -0.72 -34.24 10.86
N GLN A 88 0.20 -35.04 11.41
CA GLN A 88 0.30 -35.31 12.84
C GLN A 88 0.74 -34.07 13.63
N GLU A 89 1.74 -33.32 13.14
CA GLU A 89 2.22 -32.09 13.75
C GLU A 89 1.14 -31.02 13.77
N ALA A 90 0.38 -30.87 12.67
CA ALA A 90 -0.75 -29.96 12.59
C ALA A 90 -1.81 -30.29 13.66
N ALA A 91 -2.18 -31.57 13.80
CA ALA A 91 -3.14 -32.01 14.82
C ALA A 91 -2.62 -31.77 16.26
N GLN A 92 -1.34 -32.03 16.51
CA GLN A 92 -0.73 -31.79 17.83
C GLN A 92 -0.70 -30.30 18.19
N ILE A 93 -0.44 -29.42 17.23
CA ILE A 93 -0.44 -27.97 17.48
C ILE A 93 -1.86 -27.51 17.85
N ASP A 94 -2.87 -27.96 17.13
CA ASP A 94 -4.27 -27.67 17.42
C ASP A 94 -4.69 -28.16 18.81
N GLU A 95 -4.29 -29.38 19.19
CA GLU A 95 -4.52 -29.93 20.52
C GLU A 95 -3.87 -29.08 21.62
N ILE A 96 -2.63 -28.62 21.40
CA ILE A 96 -1.91 -27.76 22.36
C ILE A 96 -2.59 -26.39 22.50
N LEU A 97 -3.00 -25.79 21.38
CA LEU A 97 -3.67 -24.50 21.37
C LEU A 97 -4.99 -24.55 22.14
N MET A 98 -5.82 -25.55 21.87
CA MET A 98 -7.15 -25.66 22.47
C MET A 98 -7.16 -26.25 23.88
N GLY A 99 -6.22 -27.13 24.19
CA GLY A 99 -6.10 -27.74 25.51
C GLY A 99 -5.23 -26.88 26.45
N PRO A 100 -3.92 -27.18 26.58
CA PRO A 100 -3.01 -26.52 27.50
C PRO A 100 -2.98 -24.98 27.44
N LEU A 101 -3.18 -24.39 26.25
CA LEU A 101 -3.18 -22.93 26.08
C LEU A 101 -4.58 -22.32 26.11
N SER A 102 -5.62 -23.15 26.14
CA SER A 102 -7.02 -22.78 26.36
C SER A 102 -7.58 -21.75 25.39
N PHE A 103 -7.07 -21.71 24.15
CA PHE A 103 -7.75 -21.00 23.08
C PHE A 103 -9.06 -21.72 22.75
N SER A 104 -10.16 -20.99 22.73
CA SER A 104 -11.43 -21.56 22.27
C SER A 104 -11.40 -21.78 20.75
N VAL A 105 -12.20 -22.74 20.27
CA VAL A 105 -12.40 -22.98 18.83
C VAL A 105 -12.91 -21.71 18.17
N GLU A 106 -13.83 -21.02 18.83
CA GLU A 106 -14.41 -19.73 18.44
C GLU A 106 -13.33 -18.69 18.13
N GLN A 107 -12.37 -18.51 19.04
CA GLN A 107 -11.30 -17.52 18.89
C GLN A 107 -10.38 -17.85 17.71
N LEU A 108 -9.96 -19.11 17.60
CA LEU A 108 -9.05 -19.53 16.53
C LEU A 108 -9.73 -19.44 15.15
N MET A 109 -10.99 -19.89 15.07
CA MET A 109 -11.81 -19.84 13.86
C MET A 109 -12.11 -18.41 13.42
N GLU A 110 -12.42 -17.51 14.36
CA GLU A 110 -12.64 -16.09 14.05
C GLU A 110 -11.40 -15.45 13.41
N LEU A 111 -10.23 -15.73 13.99
CA LEU A 111 -8.95 -15.21 13.49
C LEU A 111 -8.55 -15.87 12.16
N ALA A 112 -8.81 -17.16 11.99
CA ALA A 112 -8.55 -17.89 10.77
C ALA A 112 -9.40 -17.36 9.60
N GLY A 113 -10.72 -17.27 9.78
CA GLY A 113 -11.60 -16.73 8.75
C GLY A 113 -11.32 -15.26 8.42
N LEU A 114 -10.97 -14.44 9.43
CA LEU A 114 -10.49 -13.07 9.19
C LEU A 114 -9.20 -13.03 8.36
N SER A 115 -8.23 -13.92 8.65
CA SER A 115 -7.01 -14.04 7.84
C SER A 115 -7.32 -14.42 6.39
N VAL A 116 -8.28 -15.31 6.14
CA VAL A 116 -8.71 -15.71 4.79
C VAL A 116 -9.34 -14.53 4.06
N ALA A 117 -10.30 -13.84 4.68
CA ALA A 117 -10.93 -12.67 4.09
C ALA A 117 -9.92 -11.56 3.79
N ALA A 118 -8.95 -11.34 4.69
CA ALA A 118 -7.88 -10.36 4.50
C ALA A 118 -6.96 -10.74 3.32
N ALA A 119 -6.59 -12.02 3.19
CA ALA A 119 -5.77 -12.50 2.08
C ALA A 119 -6.47 -12.32 0.73
N ILE A 120 -7.78 -12.61 0.68
CA ILE A 120 -8.60 -12.38 -0.52
C ILE A 120 -8.60 -10.89 -0.88
N ALA A 121 -8.89 -9.99 0.08
CA ALA A 121 -8.96 -8.55 -0.15
C ALA A 121 -7.61 -7.87 -0.46
N GLU A 122 -6.50 -8.49 -0.07
CA GLU A 122 -5.17 -8.03 -0.48
C GLU A 122 -5.01 -8.12 -2.00
N VAL A 123 -5.51 -9.21 -2.61
CA VAL A 123 -5.31 -9.55 -4.02
C VAL A 123 -6.44 -9.11 -4.92
N TYR A 124 -7.64 -9.57 -4.61
CA TYR A 124 -8.82 -9.35 -5.43
C TYR A 124 -9.54 -8.13 -4.88
N LYS A 125 -9.87 -7.14 -5.72
CA LYS A 125 -10.57 -5.93 -5.24
C LYS A 125 -12.08 -6.12 -5.38
N PRO A 126 -12.89 -5.70 -4.39
CA PRO A 126 -14.36 -5.83 -4.47
C PRO A 126 -14.98 -5.13 -5.68
N SER A 127 -14.32 -4.09 -6.21
CA SER A 127 -14.72 -3.38 -7.43
C SER A 127 -14.65 -4.24 -8.69
N GLU A 128 -13.86 -5.31 -8.69
CA GLU A 128 -13.61 -6.18 -9.85
C GLU A 128 -14.02 -7.64 -9.62
N TYR A 129 -14.04 -8.08 -8.37
CA TYR A 129 -14.32 -9.45 -7.94
C TYR A 129 -15.35 -9.40 -6.81
N SER A 130 -16.58 -9.00 -7.12
CA SER A 130 -17.58 -8.68 -6.10
C SER A 130 -18.29 -9.93 -5.58
N ARG A 131 -18.64 -10.87 -6.47
CA ARG A 131 -19.50 -12.02 -6.16
C ARG A 131 -18.66 -13.20 -5.70
N VAL A 132 -18.85 -13.62 -4.45
CA VAL A 132 -18.05 -14.68 -3.82
C VAL A 132 -18.96 -15.86 -3.46
N LEU A 133 -18.70 -17.06 -3.97
CA LEU A 133 -19.34 -18.28 -3.45
C LEU A 133 -18.38 -18.98 -2.49
N THR A 134 -18.80 -19.17 -1.25
CA THR A 134 -18.07 -19.98 -0.26
C THR A 134 -18.75 -21.34 -0.10
N ILE A 135 -18.00 -22.41 -0.38
CA ILE A 135 -18.48 -23.79 -0.28
C ILE A 135 -17.95 -24.38 1.02
N CYS A 136 -18.83 -24.50 2.02
CA CYS A 136 -18.50 -24.92 3.37
C CYS A 136 -18.67 -26.42 3.57
N GLY A 137 -17.66 -27.06 4.15
CA GLY A 137 -17.75 -28.45 4.60
C GLY A 137 -18.29 -28.58 6.03
N PRO A 138 -18.49 -29.82 6.51
CA PRO A 138 -19.18 -30.06 7.78
C PRO A 138 -18.32 -29.78 9.02
N GLY A 139 -17.00 -29.59 8.87
CA GLY A 139 -16.04 -29.44 9.98
C GLY A 139 -15.50 -28.02 10.15
N ASN A 140 -14.37 -27.90 10.86
CA ASN A 140 -13.74 -26.61 11.19
C ASN A 140 -13.43 -25.76 9.96
N ASN A 141 -12.94 -26.36 8.87
CA ASN A 141 -12.65 -25.64 7.62
C ASN A 141 -13.90 -24.95 7.06
N GLY A 142 -15.06 -25.58 7.18
CA GLY A 142 -16.34 -24.96 6.79
C GLY A 142 -16.70 -23.79 7.70
N GLY A 143 -16.43 -23.90 9.00
CA GLY A 143 -16.57 -22.79 9.95
C GLY A 143 -15.66 -21.61 9.63
N ASP A 144 -14.39 -21.87 9.28
CA ASP A 144 -13.46 -20.85 8.79
C ASP A 144 -14.00 -20.14 7.55
N GLY A 145 -14.61 -20.91 6.62
CA GLY A 145 -15.32 -20.38 5.45
C GLY A 145 -16.51 -19.48 5.80
N LEU A 146 -17.35 -19.88 6.76
CA LEU A 146 -18.49 -19.07 7.23
C LEU A 146 -18.01 -17.73 7.83
N VAL A 147 -16.98 -17.78 8.67
CA VAL A 147 -16.35 -16.56 9.24
C VAL A 147 -15.77 -15.69 8.12
N ALA A 148 -15.02 -16.29 7.18
CA ALA A 148 -14.42 -15.55 6.07
C ALA A 148 -15.50 -14.85 5.23
N ALA A 149 -16.60 -15.52 4.91
CA ALA A 149 -17.72 -14.93 4.18
C ALA A 149 -18.34 -13.73 4.92
N ARG A 150 -18.49 -13.80 6.24
CA ARG A 150 -18.97 -12.68 7.05
C ARG A 150 -18.03 -11.48 6.98
N HIS A 151 -16.72 -11.70 7.10
CA HIS A 151 -15.75 -10.60 6.96
C HIS A 151 -15.71 -10.03 5.54
N LEU A 152 -15.82 -10.88 4.52
CA LEU A 152 -15.90 -10.44 3.12
C LEU A 152 -17.13 -9.53 2.88
N TYR A 153 -18.28 -9.82 3.49
CA TYR A 153 -19.42 -8.90 3.45
C TYR A 153 -19.03 -7.50 3.99
N HIS A 154 -18.38 -7.45 5.16
CA HIS A 154 -17.92 -6.17 5.74
C HIS A 154 -16.80 -5.49 4.95
N PHE A 155 -16.05 -6.23 4.12
CA PHE A 155 -15.05 -5.70 3.21
C PHE A 155 -15.63 -5.21 1.87
N GLY A 156 -16.95 -5.30 1.68
CA GLY A 156 -17.65 -4.77 0.51
C GLY A 156 -17.90 -5.80 -0.60
N TYR A 157 -17.70 -7.09 -0.33
CA TYR A 157 -18.05 -8.17 -1.26
C TYR A 157 -19.54 -8.55 -1.14
N LYS A 158 -20.00 -9.35 -2.10
CA LYS A 158 -21.32 -9.99 -2.12
C LYS A 158 -21.14 -11.50 -1.97
N PRO A 159 -21.02 -12.02 -0.73
CA PRO A 159 -20.86 -13.44 -0.49
C PRO A 159 -22.18 -14.20 -0.68
N PHE A 160 -22.05 -15.47 -1.06
CA PHE A 160 -23.06 -16.51 -1.15
C PHE A 160 -22.49 -17.75 -0.48
N ILE A 161 -23.32 -18.53 0.20
CA ILE A 161 -22.89 -19.74 0.90
C ILE A 161 -23.51 -20.96 0.25
N CYS A 162 -22.72 -21.99 -0.02
CA CYS A 162 -23.21 -23.35 -0.20
C CYS A 162 -22.74 -24.17 1.01
N TYR A 163 -23.67 -24.63 1.86
CA TYR A 163 -23.34 -25.41 3.05
C TYR A 163 -24.14 -26.74 3.08
N PRO A 164 -23.79 -27.74 2.25
CA PRO A 164 -24.66 -28.90 2.01
C PRO A 164 -24.86 -29.82 3.23
N LYS A 165 -23.92 -29.82 4.17
CA LYS A 165 -23.99 -30.64 5.40
C LYS A 165 -23.70 -29.80 6.62
N HIS A 166 -24.77 -29.31 7.23
CA HIS A 166 -24.71 -28.53 8.46
C HIS A 166 -24.25 -29.36 9.65
N THR A 167 -23.34 -28.81 10.44
CA THR A 167 -23.02 -29.36 11.77
C THR A 167 -24.04 -28.85 12.79
N THR A 168 -24.51 -29.74 13.66
CA THR A 168 -25.53 -29.42 14.69
C THR A 168 -24.97 -28.73 15.93
N LYS A 169 -23.65 -28.51 16.02
CA LYS A 169 -23.01 -27.87 17.18
C LYS A 169 -23.40 -26.38 17.26
N PRO A 170 -23.67 -25.83 18.46
CA PRO A 170 -24.13 -24.45 18.65
C PRO A 170 -23.26 -23.38 17.97
N LEU A 171 -21.93 -23.59 17.96
CA LEU A 171 -20.98 -22.70 17.28
C LEU A 171 -21.38 -22.44 15.82
N TYR A 172 -21.64 -23.49 15.06
CA TYR A 172 -21.92 -23.40 13.62
C TYR A 172 -23.29 -22.79 13.36
N ASN A 173 -24.30 -23.12 14.18
CA ASN A 173 -25.61 -22.48 14.12
C ASN A 173 -25.49 -20.97 14.37
N GLY A 174 -24.63 -20.56 15.31
CA GLY A 174 -24.32 -19.15 15.56
C GLY A 174 -23.70 -18.47 14.35
N LEU A 175 -22.74 -19.09 13.68
CA LEU A 175 -22.13 -18.56 12.45
C LEU A 175 -23.13 -18.41 11.31
N VAL A 176 -24.01 -19.39 11.12
CA VAL A 176 -25.12 -19.31 10.15
C VAL A 176 -26.04 -18.14 10.48
N THR A 177 -26.48 -18.03 11.73
CA THR A 177 -27.35 -16.93 12.20
C THR A 177 -26.71 -15.57 11.96
N GLN A 178 -25.40 -15.43 12.16
CA GLN A 178 -24.69 -14.19 11.89
C GLN A 178 -24.73 -13.80 10.40
N LEU A 179 -24.53 -14.76 9.50
CA LEU A 179 -24.59 -14.54 8.06
C LEU A 179 -26.01 -14.21 7.58
N GLU A 180 -27.01 -14.92 8.11
CA GLU A 180 -28.43 -14.64 7.85
C GLU A 180 -28.81 -13.22 8.32
N SER A 181 -28.27 -12.76 9.46
CA SER A 181 -28.52 -11.40 9.96
C SER A 181 -28.00 -10.30 9.02
N LEU A 182 -27.00 -10.64 8.19
CA LEU A 182 -26.45 -9.79 7.13
C LEU A 182 -27.14 -9.98 5.77
N SER A 183 -28.19 -10.80 5.72
CA SER A 183 -28.90 -11.18 4.48
C SER A 183 -27.98 -11.85 3.45
N VAL A 184 -26.95 -12.57 3.90
CA VAL A 184 -26.08 -13.35 3.03
C VAL A 184 -26.84 -14.60 2.54
N PRO A 185 -26.99 -14.82 1.22
CA PRO A 185 -27.78 -15.93 0.71
C PRO A 185 -27.10 -17.29 0.93
N PHE A 186 -27.90 -18.28 1.34
CA PHE A 186 -27.53 -19.69 1.35
C PHE A 186 -28.19 -20.40 0.17
N LEU A 187 -27.38 -21.00 -0.70
CA LEU A 187 -27.80 -21.72 -1.89
C LEU A 187 -27.76 -23.23 -1.61
N SER A 188 -28.82 -23.94 -1.99
CA SER A 188 -28.79 -25.40 -2.03
C SER A 188 -27.95 -25.91 -3.20
N LEU A 189 -27.70 -27.22 -3.25
CA LEU A 189 -26.99 -27.82 -4.39
C LEU A 189 -27.76 -27.70 -5.71
N GLU A 190 -29.09 -27.70 -5.62
CA GLU A 190 -30.00 -27.56 -6.75
C GLU A 190 -30.07 -26.11 -7.25
N ASP A 191 -29.93 -25.15 -6.35
CA ASP A 191 -29.93 -23.71 -6.67
C ASP A 191 -28.57 -23.23 -7.23
N LEU A 192 -27.51 -24.02 -7.07
CA LEU A 192 -26.21 -23.69 -7.67
C LEU A 192 -26.28 -23.74 -9.20
N PRO A 193 -25.79 -22.69 -9.89
CA PRO A 193 -25.75 -22.69 -11.34
C PRO A 193 -24.84 -23.83 -11.83
N ARG A 194 -25.18 -24.40 -12.99
CA ARG A 194 -24.37 -25.45 -13.61
C ARG A 194 -22.97 -24.94 -13.95
N ASP A 195 -22.90 -23.73 -14.49
CA ASP A 195 -21.64 -23.02 -14.71
C ASP A 195 -21.46 -21.96 -13.60
N LEU A 196 -20.46 -22.17 -12.76
CA LEU A 196 -20.14 -21.26 -11.67
C LEU A 196 -19.45 -19.98 -12.18
N SER A 197 -18.83 -20.00 -13.36
CA SER A 197 -18.01 -18.90 -13.89
C SER A 197 -18.82 -17.65 -14.27
N ASP A 198 -20.07 -17.82 -14.70
CA ASP A 198 -20.95 -16.71 -15.03
C ASP A 198 -21.48 -15.98 -13.79
N SER A 199 -21.63 -16.72 -12.68
CA SER A 199 -22.36 -16.27 -11.50
C SER A 199 -21.46 -15.73 -10.40
N PHE A 200 -20.19 -16.15 -10.34
CA PHE A 200 -19.27 -15.80 -9.28
C PHE A 200 -17.92 -15.38 -9.84
N ASP A 201 -17.30 -14.41 -9.19
CA ASP A 201 -15.96 -13.93 -9.55
C ASP A 201 -14.89 -14.66 -8.72
N ILE A 202 -15.30 -15.16 -7.54
CA ILE A 202 -14.47 -15.87 -6.58
C ILE A 202 -15.20 -17.11 -6.06
N LEU A 203 -14.49 -18.24 -5.99
CA LEU A 203 -14.94 -19.49 -5.38
C LEU A 203 -14.02 -19.87 -4.22
N VAL A 204 -14.55 -19.86 -3.00
CA VAL A 204 -13.83 -20.24 -1.78
C VAL A 204 -14.11 -21.70 -1.45
N ASP A 205 -13.08 -22.52 -1.59
CA ASP A 205 -13.01 -23.90 -1.16
C ASP A 205 -12.72 -23.97 0.35
N ALA A 206 -13.79 -24.16 1.11
CA ALA A 206 -13.80 -24.33 2.56
C ALA A 206 -14.34 -25.72 2.96
N MET A 207 -14.19 -26.74 2.09
CA MET A 207 -14.82 -28.05 2.31
C MET A 207 -14.02 -28.93 3.28
N PHE A 208 -12.74 -29.19 3.01
CA PHE A 208 -11.93 -30.10 3.81
C PHE A 208 -10.59 -29.48 4.18
N GLY A 209 -10.29 -29.48 5.48
CA GLY A 209 -9.01 -29.02 6.03
C GLY A 209 -8.06 -30.18 6.34
N PHE A 210 -6.92 -29.90 6.97
CA PHE A 210 -5.86 -30.88 7.24
C PHE A 210 -6.29 -32.11 8.06
N SER A 211 -7.39 -32.06 8.82
CA SER A 211 -7.86 -33.19 9.64
C SER A 211 -8.75 -34.18 8.89
N PHE A 212 -9.02 -33.93 7.60
CA PHE A 212 -9.79 -34.86 6.77
C PHE A 212 -8.99 -36.12 6.44
N HIS A 213 -9.67 -37.27 6.45
CA HIS A 213 -9.11 -38.56 6.08
C HIS A 213 -10.03 -39.28 5.08
N GLY A 214 -9.41 -39.97 4.12
CA GLY A 214 -10.11 -40.76 3.10
C GLY A 214 -10.48 -39.95 1.86
N SER A 215 -11.36 -40.50 1.04
CA SER A 215 -11.82 -39.87 -0.21
C SER A 215 -13.08 -39.01 0.04
N PRO A 216 -13.21 -37.86 -0.63
CA PRO A 216 -14.46 -37.10 -0.66
C PRO A 216 -15.65 -38.00 -1.06
N ARG A 217 -16.80 -37.77 -0.44
CA ARG A 217 -18.06 -38.50 -0.69
C ARG A 217 -19.17 -37.52 -1.04
N PRO A 218 -20.28 -38.00 -1.65
CA PRO A 218 -21.43 -37.15 -1.94
C PRO A 218 -21.91 -36.32 -0.75
N PRO A 219 -22.22 -35.03 -0.95
CA PRO A 219 -22.21 -34.29 -2.23
C PRO A 219 -20.88 -33.57 -2.57
N PHE A 220 -19.82 -33.77 -1.78
CA PHE A 220 -18.60 -32.97 -1.91
C PHE A 220 -17.68 -33.41 -3.06
N ASP A 221 -17.77 -34.66 -3.50
CA ASP A 221 -17.12 -35.14 -4.71
C ASP A 221 -17.61 -34.38 -5.96
N ASP A 222 -18.93 -34.22 -6.13
CA ASP A 222 -19.52 -33.42 -7.22
C ASP A 222 -19.04 -31.97 -7.19
N LEU A 223 -19.05 -31.34 -6.01
CA LEU A 223 -18.59 -29.96 -5.84
C LEU A 223 -17.11 -29.78 -6.19
N ILE A 224 -16.26 -30.72 -5.77
CA ILE A 224 -14.84 -30.73 -6.15
C ILE A 224 -14.69 -30.84 -7.67
N GLN A 225 -15.45 -31.74 -8.31
CA GLN A 225 -15.41 -31.91 -9.77
C GLN A 225 -15.85 -30.65 -10.53
N ARG A 226 -16.87 -29.93 -10.02
CA ARG A 226 -17.28 -28.64 -10.59
C ARG A 226 -16.15 -27.60 -10.54
N LEU A 227 -15.40 -27.54 -9.43
CA LEU A 227 -14.25 -26.62 -9.32
C LEU A 227 -13.11 -27.01 -10.27
N VAL A 228 -12.84 -28.31 -10.43
CA VAL A 228 -11.81 -28.82 -11.37
C VAL A 228 -12.17 -28.48 -12.82
N ALA A 229 -13.43 -28.65 -13.22
CA ALA A 229 -13.90 -28.42 -14.59
C ALA A 229 -13.70 -26.97 -15.08
N LEU A 230 -13.69 -25.98 -14.17
CA LEU A 230 -13.52 -24.57 -14.52
C LEU A 230 -12.16 -24.24 -15.15
N LYS A 231 -11.11 -25.02 -14.84
CA LYS A 231 -9.76 -24.81 -15.40
C LYS A 231 -9.55 -25.51 -16.73
N ILE A 232 -10.40 -26.47 -17.10
CA ILE A 232 -10.29 -27.24 -18.35
C ILE A 232 -10.83 -26.43 -19.55
N ASN A 233 -11.82 -25.55 -19.31
CA ASN A 233 -12.50 -24.79 -20.36
C ASN A 233 -11.81 -23.46 -20.75
N GLY A 234 -10.51 -23.32 -20.49
CA GLY A 234 -9.72 -22.08 -20.61
C GLY A 234 -9.49 -21.50 -22.01
N ASP A 235 -10.28 -21.92 -23.02
CA ASP A 235 -10.16 -21.49 -24.42
C ASP A 235 -11.25 -20.47 -24.84
N THR A 236 -12.08 -20.01 -23.90
CA THR A 236 -13.07 -18.96 -24.14
C THR A 236 -12.55 -17.62 -23.57
N HIS A 237 -12.79 -16.52 -24.29
CA HIS A 237 -12.36 -15.14 -23.93
C HIS A 237 -12.98 -14.59 -22.62
N GLN A 238 -13.53 -15.43 -21.74
CA GLN A 238 -14.26 -15.05 -20.55
C GLN A 238 -13.38 -15.22 -19.30
N LYS A 239 -13.44 -14.23 -18.38
CA LYS A 239 -12.65 -14.20 -17.14
C LYS A 239 -13.09 -15.35 -16.23
N SER A 240 -12.27 -16.38 -16.06
CA SER A 240 -12.56 -17.47 -15.14
C SER A 240 -12.54 -16.99 -13.67
N PRO A 241 -13.40 -17.54 -12.80
CA PRO A 241 -13.40 -17.21 -11.38
C PRO A 241 -12.09 -17.64 -10.72
N ALA A 242 -11.65 -16.85 -9.73
CA ALA A 242 -10.51 -17.24 -8.90
C ALA A 242 -10.93 -18.31 -7.89
N ILE A 243 -10.15 -19.39 -7.78
CA ILE A 243 -10.37 -20.44 -6.79
C ILE A 243 -9.44 -20.21 -5.58
N ILE A 244 -10.00 -20.13 -4.38
CA ILE A 244 -9.24 -19.94 -3.13
C ILE A 244 -9.48 -21.13 -2.22
N SER A 245 -8.43 -21.86 -1.86
CA SER A 245 -8.54 -22.94 -0.86
C SER A 245 -8.09 -22.47 0.51
N ILE A 246 -8.93 -22.76 1.51
CA ILE A 246 -8.62 -22.54 2.92
C ILE A 246 -7.83 -23.75 3.45
N ASP A 247 -6.67 -23.44 4.01
CA ASP A 247 -5.73 -24.34 4.66
C ASP A 247 -5.01 -25.34 3.75
N ILE A 248 -5.78 -26.22 3.10
CA ILE A 248 -5.34 -27.16 2.07
C ILE A 248 -6.40 -27.20 0.96
N PRO A 249 -6.03 -27.49 -0.30
CA PRO A 249 -7.02 -27.72 -1.35
C PRO A 249 -7.84 -28.99 -1.08
N SER A 250 -9.16 -28.89 -1.08
CA SER A 250 -10.02 -30.03 -0.78
C SER A 250 -9.80 -31.18 -1.76
N GLY A 251 -9.66 -32.38 -1.22
CA GLY A 251 -9.36 -33.60 -1.98
C GLY A 251 -7.86 -33.88 -2.17
N TRP A 252 -6.96 -32.96 -1.81
CA TRP A 252 -5.52 -33.24 -1.78
C TRP A 252 -5.15 -34.09 -0.56
N HIS A 253 -4.12 -34.94 -0.71
CA HIS A 253 -3.44 -35.54 0.43
C HIS A 253 -2.69 -34.46 1.20
N VAL A 254 -2.80 -34.45 2.54
CA VAL A 254 -2.27 -33.39 3.41
C VAL A 254 -0.76 -33.22 3.29
N GLU A 255 -0.04 -34.28 2.92
CA GLU A 255 1.41 -34.26 2.80
C GLU A 255 1.92 -34.33 1.36
N GLU A 256 1.26 -35.12 0.52
CA GLU A 256 1.72 -35.43 -0.82
C GLU A 256 1.08 -34.54 -1.89
N GLY A 257 0.01 -33.83 -1.52
CA GLY A 257 -0.75 -32.97 -2.43
C GLY A 257 -1.70 -33.75 -3.31
N ASP A 258 -1.85 -33.29 -4.55
CA ASP A 258 -2.72 -33.92 -5.53
C ASP A 258 -2.11 -35.21 -6.08
N LEU A 259 -2.48 -36.34 -5.48
CA LEU A 259 -2.04 -37.66 -5.90
C LEU A 259 -2.57 -38.06 -7.29
N SER A 260 -3.74 -37.54 -7.68
CA SER A 260 -4.38 -37.86 -8.96
C SER A 260 -3.83 -37.05 -10.14
N GLY A 261 -3.29 -35.86 -9.86
CA GLY A 261 -2.95 -34.85 -10.87
C GLY A 261 -4.15 -34.06 -11.39
N GLU A 262 -5.37 -34.52 -11.12
CA GLU A 262 -6.66 -33.98 -11.59
C GLU A 262 -7.44 -33.24 -10.49
N GLY A 263 -6.83 -33.02 -9.32
CA GLY A 263 -7.44 -32.29 -8.22
C GLY A 263 -7.55 -30.78 -8.47
N ILE A 264 -8.22 -30.10 -7.53
CA ILE A 264 -8.40 -28.64 -7.57
C ILE A 264 -7.04 -27.95 -7.75
N LYS A 265 -6.98 -26.97 -8.66
CA LYS A 265 -5.82 -26.09 -8.86
C LYS A 265 -6.18 -24.66 -8.42
N PRO A 266 -6.04 -24.34 -7.12
CA PRO A 266 -6.43 -23.03 -6.63
C PRO A 266 -5.50 -21.93 -7.14
N ASP A 267 -6.07 -20.75 -7.38
CA ASP A 267 -5.33 -19.52 -7.67
C ASP A 267 -4.71 -18.93 -6.39
N MET A 268 -5.39 -19.15 -5.25
CA MET A 268 -4.88 -18.79 -3.93
C MET A 268 -4.96 -19.96 -2.94
N LEU A 269 -3.88 -20.17 -2.19
CA LEU A 269 -3.88 -20.99 -1.00
C LEU A 269 -3.67 -20.11 0.24
N VAL A 270 -4.55 -20.22 1.23
CA VAL A 270 -4.37 -19.56 2.54
C VAL A 270 -4.09 -20.62 3.59
N SER A 271 -2.81 -20.89 3.85
CA SER A 271 -2.41 -21.82 4.91
C SER A 271 -2.67 -21.20 6.29
N LEU A 272 -3.29 -21.94 7.20
CA LEU A 272 -3.56 -21.48 8.56
C LEU A 272 -2.54 -22.07 9.54
N THR A 273 -2.13 -21.27 10.54
CA THR A 273 -1.13 -21.61 11.58
C THR A 273 0.28 -21.77 11.02
N ALA A 274 0.48 -22.76 10.16
CA ALA A 274 1.66 -22.97 9.33
C ALA A 274 1.24 -23.78 8.07
N PRO A 275 1.97 -23.65 6.94
CA PRO A 275 1.71 -24.45 5.75
C PRO A 275 1.77 -25.95 6.05
N LYS A 276 0.89 -26.73 5.40
CA LYS A 276 0.97 -28.20 5.40
C LYS A 276 1.92 -28.66 4.31
N LEU A 277 2.48 -29.86 4.44
CA LEU A 277 3.44 -30.42 3.48
C LEU A 277 2.93 -30.42 2.03
N CYS A 278 1.63 -30.64 1.80
CA CYS A 278 1.02 -30.54 0.47
C CYS A 278 1.19 -29.18 -0.20
N ALA A 279 1.34 -28.10 0.58
CA ALA A 279 1.51 -26.74 0.05
C ALA A 279 2.83 -26.59 -0.74
N LYS A 280 3.81 -27.49 -0.56
CA LYS A 280 5.01 -27.53 -1.43
C LYS A 280 4.69 -27.87 -2.89
N ARG A 281 3.52 -28.47 -3.15
CA ARG A 281 3.01 -28.79 -4.50
C ARG A 281 2.09 -27.69 -5.05
N PHE A 282 1.78 -26.67 -4.26
CA PHE A 282 0.97 -25.54 -4.72
C PHE A 282 1.71 -24.76 -5.81
N SER A 283 1.03 -24.53 -6.93
CA SER A 283 1.57 -23.85 -8.11
C SER A 283 0.79 -22.59 -8.50
N GLY A 284 -0.25 -22.23 -7.74
CA GLY A 284 -1.03 -21.02 -7.99
C GLY A 284 -0.23 -19.74 -7.72
N PRO A 285 -0.71 -18.59 -8.23
CA PRO A 285 -0.01 -17.30 -8.14
C PRO A 285 0.05 -16.72 -6.72
N HIS A 286 -0.79 -17.17 -5.78
CA HIS A 286 -0.92 -16.55 -4.47
C HIS A 286 -0.90 -17.57 -3.33
N HIS A 287 0.13 -17.54 -2.49
CA HIS A 287 0.17 -18.34 -1.26
C HIS A 287 0.33 -17.41 -0.06
N PHE A 288 -0.62 -17.47 0.86
CA PHE A 288 -0.65 -16.69 2.08
C PHE A 288 -0.57 -17.60 3.30
N LEU A 289 0.05 -17.06 4.35
CA LEU A 289 0.00 -17.59 5.70
C LEU A 289 -0.94 -16.71 6.54
N GLY A 290 -1.97 -17.33 7.10
CA GLY A 290 -2.92 -16.76 8.04
C GLY A 290 -2.83 -17.41 9.42
N GLY A 291 -3.72 -17.04 10.33
CA GLY A 291 -3.72 -17.54 11.70
C GLY A 291 -2.59 -16.95 12.54
N ARG A 292 -2.55 -15.61 12.63
CA ARG A 292 -1.57 -14.85 13.42
C ARG A 292 -1.82 -14.95 14.93
N PHE A 293 -1.77 -16.17 15.46
CA PHE A 293 -1.97 -16.46 16.88
C PHE A 293 -0.95 -17.46 17.44
N VAL A 294 -0.03 -18.01 16.62
CA VAL A 294 0.96 -19.02 17.03
C VAL A 294 1.92 -18.47 18.10
N PRO A 295 1.84 -18.94 19.35
CA PRO A 295 2.69 -18.45 20.43
C PRO A 295 4.15 -18.85 20.27
N PRO A 296 5.12 -18.08 20.84
CA PRO A 296 6.54 -18.43 20.79
C PRO A 296 6.86 -19.84 21.33
N SER A 297 6.12 -20.32 22.33
CA SER A 297 6.28 -21.67 22.90
C SER A 297 6.03 -22.77 21.86
N ILE A 298 5.00 -22.63 21.02
CA ILE A 298 4.72 -23.56 19.92
C ILE A 298 5.80 -23.46 18.84
N ARG A 299 6.18 -22.23 18.46
CA ARG A 299 7.24 -22.03 17.46
C ARG A 299 8.54 -22.72 17.88
N ASN A 300 8.92 -22.60 19.14
CA ASN A 300 10.12 -23.22 19.67
C ASN A 300 9.97 -24.75 19.76
N LYS A 301 8.83 -25.26 20.25
CA LYS A 301 8.59 -26.70 20.40
C LYS A 301 8.64 -27.45 19.08
N PHE A 302 8.08 -26.89 18.01
CA PHE A 302 8.04 -27.51 16.68
C PHE A 302 9.09 -26.94 15.72
N ASN A 303 10.03 -26.11 16.22
CA ASN A 303 11.06 -25.44 15.42
C ASN A 303 10.51 -24.75 14.15
N LEU A 304 9.40 -24.02 14.31
CA LEU A 304 8.70 -23.38 13.21
C LEU A 304 9.39 -22.09 12.78
N GLN A 305 9.84 -22.08 11.53
CA GLN A 305 10.33 -20.90 10.83
C GLN A 305 9.13 -20.24 10.15
N LEU A 306 8.49 -19.30 10.84
CA LEU A 306 7.34 -18.53 10.32
C LEU A 306 7.75 -17.08 10.04
N PRO A 307 7.25 -16.47 8.97
CA PRO A 307 7.54 -15.08 8.65
C PRO A 307 6.97 -14.10 9.66
N ALA A 308 7.59 -12.92 9.69
CA ALA A 308 7.03 -11.78 10.41
C ALA A 308 5.82 -11.23 9.64
N TYR A 309 4.71 -11.04 10.36
CA TYR A 309 3.54 -10.37 9.80
C TYR A 309 3.77 -8.85 9.81
N PRO A 310 3.55 -8.14 8.68
CA PRO A 310 3.78 -6.70 8.61
C PRO A 310 2.72 -5.93 9.41
N GLY A 311 3.16 -5.03 10.30
CA GLY A 311 2.26 -4.17 11.08
C GLY A 311 1.15 -4.95 11.80
N THR A 312 -0.10 -4.61 11.51
CA THR A 312 -1.32 -5.24 12.04
C THR A 312 -1.94 -6.26 11.08
N ALA A 313 -1.26 -6.65 10.00
CA ALA A 313 -1.80 -7.60 9.04
C ALA A 313 -2.10 -8.96 9.68
N MET A 314 -3.23 -9.55 9.28
CA MET A 314 -3.68 -10.87 9.74
C MET A 314 -3.23 -12.02 8.82
N CYS A 315 -2.68 -11.68 7.66
CA CYS A 315 -2.07 -12.59 6.70
C CYS A 315 -0.72 -12.05 6.24
N VAL A 316 0.12 -12.91 5.69
CA VAL A 316 1.37 -12.54 5.04
C VAL A 316 1.60 -13.43 3.83
N ARG A 317 2.00 -12.83 2.70
CA ARG A 317 2.31 -13.57 1.48
C ARG A 317 3.61 -14.37 1.67
N ILE A 318 3.56 -15.66 1.34
CA ILE A 318 4.69 -16.61 1.49
C ILE A 318 5.06 -17.32 0.19
N GLY A 319 4.22 -17.26 -0.83
CA GLY A 319 4.50 -17.85 -2.14
C GLY A 319 5.57 -17.10 -2.93
N LYS A 320 6.08 -17.74 -3.99
CA LYS A 320 6.92 -17.06 -4.97
C LYS A 320 6.15 -15.86 -5.53
N PRO A 321 6.78 -14.68 -5.68
CA PRO A 321 6.12 -13.55 -6.34
C PRO A 321 5.67 -14.02 -7.73
N PRO A 322 4.45 -13.68 -8.17
CA PRO A 322 3.96 -14.10 -9.47
C PRO A 322 4.96 -13.63 -10.54
N LYS A 323 5.24 -14.49 -11.52
CA LYS A 323 5.91 -14.05 -12.74
C LYS A 323 4.92 -13.15 -13.48
N ILE A 324 5.11 -11.85 -13.33
CA ILE A 324 4.30 -10.86 -14.02
C ILE A 324 4.78 -10.80 -15.47
N ASP A 325 3.91 -11.19 -16.39
CA ASP A 325 4.08 -10.79 -17.78
C ASP A 325 3.78 -9.28 -17.86
N ILE A 326 4.82 -8.48 -18.11
CA ILE A 326 4.70 -7.02 -18.18
C ILE A 326 3.66 -6.61 -19.22
N SER A 327 3.48 -7.38 -20.31
CA SER A 327 2.48 -7.09 -21.33
C SER A 327 1.04 -7.22 -20.83
N SER A 328 0.82 -7.99 -19.77
CA SER A 328 -0.48 -8.26 -19.15
C SER A 328 -0.88 -7.25 -18.08
N LEU A 329 0.02 -6.37 -17.63
CA LEU A 329 -0.27 -5.27 -16.67
C LEU A 329 -1.17 -4.17 -17.25
N ARG A 330 -1.85 -4.45 -18.36
CA ARG A 330 -2.66 -3.49 -19.07
C ARG A 330 -3.95 -3.21 -18.30
N GLU A 331 -4.15 -1.95 -17.95
CA GLU A 331 -5.40 -1.46 -17.39
C GLU A 331 -6.26 -0.77 -18.45
N ASN A 332 -7.58 -0.84 -18.28
CA ASN A 332 -8.54 -0.13 -19.12
C ASN A 332 -8.97 1.15 -18.39
N TYR A 333 -8.53 2.31 -18.87
CA TYR A 333 -8.88 3.59 -18.28
C TYR A 333 -10.37 3.90 -18.43
N ILE A 334 -11.03 4.28 -17.35
CA ILE A 334 -12.40 4.79 -17.36
C ILE A 334 -12.33 6.26 -16.93
N SER A 335 -12.38 7.17 -17.90
CA SER A 335 -12.27 8.61 -17.63
C SER A 335 -13.30 9.40 -18.44
N PRO A 336 -13.66 10.63 -18.02
CA PRO A 336 -14.40 11.57 -18.86
C PRO A 336 -13.65 11.86 -20.16
N ALA A 337 -14.37 12.23 -21.21
CA ALA A 337 -13.76 12.74 -22.44
C ALA A 337 -13.06 14.08 -22.20
N LEU A 338 -12.04 14.38 -22.99
CA LEU A 338 -11.42 15.71 -23.03
C LEU A 338 -11.67 16.33 -24.41
N LEU A 339 -12.63 17.24 -24.49
CA LEU A 339 -13.07 17.90 -25.72
C LEU A 339 -12.57 19.34 -25.81
N GLU A 340 -12.34 19.83 -27.04
CA GLU A 340 -11.80 21.15 -27.36
C GLU A 340 -12.67 22.29 -26.82
N GLU A 341 -13.98 22.10 -26.85
CA GLU A 341 -14.99 23.06 -26.37
C GLU A 341 -15.14 23.09 -24.84
N GLU A 342 -14.64 22.07 -24.14
CA GLU A 342 -14.75 21.92 -22.67
C GLU A 342 -13.51 22.39 -21.92
N VAL A 343 -12.41 22.63 -22.65
CA VAL A 343 -11.17 23.13 -22.08
C VAL A 343 -11.13 24.66 -22.06
N THR A 344 -10.38 25.19 -21.10
CA THR A 344 -10.18 26.64 -21.02
C THR A 344 -9.24 27.11 -22.15
N ALA A 345 -9.43 28.35 -22.61
CA ALA A 345 -8.63 28.92 -23.69
C ALA A 345 -7.16 29.17 -23.27
N ASP A 346 -6.93 29.47 -21.99
CA ASP A 346 -5.60 29.69 -21.42
C ASP A 346 -5.10 28.40 -20.75
N PRO A 347 -3.96 27.84 -21.19
CA PRO A 347 -3.46 26.57 -20.64
C PRO A 347 -3.02 26.66 -19.18
N PHE A 348 -2.71 27.85 -18.65
CA PHE A 348 -2.43 28.00 -17.22
C PHE A 348 -3.69 27.79 -16.39
N ASP A 349 -4.83 28.27 -16.88
CA ASP A 349 -6.12 28.09 -16.21
C ASP A 349 -6.57 26.62 -16.33
N GLN A 350 -6.31 25.99 -17.48
CA GLN A 350 -6.54 24.55 -17.67
C GLN A 350 -5.69 23.70 -16.72
N PHE A 351 -4.41 24.06 -16.55
CA PHE A 351 -3.51 23.42 -15.60
C PHE A 351 -4.03 23.59 -14.17
N GLN A 352 -4.39 24.80 -13.76
CA GLN A 352 -4.95 25.07 -12.43
C GLN A 352 -6.17 24.20 -12.15
N LYS A 353 -7.11 24.12 -13.10
CA LYS A 353 -8.31 23.26 -12.99
C LYS A 353 -7.95 21.80 -12.73
N TRP A 354 -7.04 21.22 -13.52
CA TRP A 354 -6.64 19.82 -13.33
C TRP A 354 -5.80 19.60 -12.06
N PHE A 355 -4.99 20.59 -11.67
CA PHE A 355 -4.23 20.54 -10.42
C PHE A 355 -5.17 20.55 -9.20
N ASP A 356 -6.22 21.35 -9.24
CA ASP A 356 -7.25 21.39 -8.20
C ASP A 356 -8.05 20.07 -8.12
N ASP A 357 -8.36 19.46 -9.27
CA ASP A 357 -8.98 18.13 -9.31
C ASP A 357 -8.06 17.07 -8.65
N ALA A 358 -6.76 17.10 -8.93
CA ALA A 358 -5.78 16.20 -8.32
C ALA A 358 -5.68 16.39 -6.79
N MET A 359 -5.75 17.64 -6.32
CA MET A 359 -5.82 17.95 -4.89
C MET A 359 -7.13 17.44 -4.27
N ALA A 360 -8.27 17.66 -4.92
CA ALA A 360 -9.59 17.26 -4.44
C ALA A 360 -9.76 15.73 -4.38
N ALA A 361 -9.13 15.00 -5.30
CA ALA A 361 -9.07 13.54 -5.29
C ALA A 361 -8.17 12.97 -4.18
N GLY A 362 -7.43 13.80 -3.46
CA GLY A 362 -6.60 13.37 -2.33
C GLY A 362 -5.31 12.67 -2.75
N LEU A 363 -4.79 12.96 -3.96
CA LEU A 363 -3.51 12.42 -4.40
C LEU A 363 -2.41 12.81 -3.41
N LYS A 364 -1.48 11.88 -3.15
CA LYS A 364 -0.46 12.05 -2.11
C LYS A 364 0.50 13.22 -2.38
N GLU A 365 0.93 13.40 -3.64
CA GLU A 365 1.92 14.42 -4.02
C GLU A 365 1.64 14.97 -5.43
N PRO A 366 0.51 15.66 -5.65
CA PRO A 366 0.07 16.10 -6.99
C PRO A 366 1.00 17.14 -7.61
N ASN A 367 1.85 17.79 -6.81
CA ASN A 367 2.89 18.73 -7.27
C ASN A 367 4.22 18.05 -7.61
N ALA A 368 4.33 16.72 -7.53
CA ALA A 368 5.48 16.00 -8.06
C ALA A 368 5.48 16.03 -9.58
N MET A 369 6.64 16.32 -10.17
CA MET A 369 6.83 16.35 -11.61
C MET A 369 8.17 15.76 -12.01
N ALA A 370 8.23 15.07 -13.16
CA ALA A 370 9.48 14.73 -13.78
C ALA A 370 10.07 15.96 -14.48
N LEU A 371 11.30 16.33 -14.11
CA LEU A 371 12.11 17.35 -14.78
C LEU A 371 13.09 16.68 -15.75
N SER A 372 12.86 16.90 -17.03
CA SER A 372 13.68 16.40 -18.12
C SER A 372 14.53 17.52 -18.72
N THR A 373 15.82 17.25 -18.85
CA THR A 373 16.84 18.22 -19.29
C THR A 373 17.92 17.50 -20.09
N THR A 374 18.57 18.23 -21.00
CA THR A 374 19.72 17.77 -21.80
C THR A 374 20.89 18.72 -21.61
N GLY A 375 22.12 18.21 -21.63
CA GLY A 375 23.32 19.05 -21.70
C GLY A 375 23.71 19.31 -23.15
N LYS A 376 24.90 19.86 -23.38
CA LYS A 376 25.47 20.01 -24.73
C LYS A 376 25.74 18.69 -25.45
N ASP A 377 25.78 17.58 -24.71
CA ASP A 377 25.94 16.23 -25.27
C ASP A 377 24.64 15.66 -25.87
N GLY A 378 23.53 16.39 -25.75
CA GLY A 378 22.23 15.97 -26.25
C GLY A 378 21.60 14.80 -25.50
N LYS A 379 22.20 14.32 -24.40
CA LYS A 379 21.70 13.15 -23.67
C LYS A 379 20.55 13.56 -22.73
N PRO A 380 19.34 13.02 -22.92
CA PRO A 380 18.24 13.32 -22.01
C PRO A 380 18.46 12.63 -20.68
N SER A 381 18.06 13.31 -19.62
CA SER A 381 17.94 12.71 -18.30
C SER A 381 16.69 13.23 -17.63
N SER A 382 16.13 12.48 -16.70
CA SER A 382 14.91 12.84 -15.94
C SER A 382 15.11 12.59 -14.45
N ARG A 383 14.47 13.38 -13.60
CA ARG A 383 14.31 13.06 -12.16
C ARG A 383 13.06 13.74 -11.63
N ILE A 384 12.50 13.22 -10.54
CA ILE A 384 11.39 13.87 -9.86
C ILE A 384 11.88 15.12 -9.10
N VAL A 385 11.13 16.20 -9.24
CA VAL A 385 11.22 17.43 -8.45
C VAL A 385 9.81 17.86 -8.06
N LEU A 386 9.71 18.82 -7.14
CA LEU A 386 8.42 19.36 -6.71
C LEU A 386 8.20 20.74 -7.30
N LEU A 387 7.04 20.94 -7.91
CA LEU A 387 6.51 22.26 -8.24
C LEU A 387 6.29 23.04 -6.93
N LYS A 388 6.72 24.30 -6.91
CA LYS A 388 6.62 25.20 -5.73
C LYS A 388 5.78 26.43 -5.96
N GLY A 389 5.51 26.76 -7.21
CA GLY A 389 4.59 27.80 -7.59
C GLY A 389 4.45 27.81 -9.11
N PHE A 390 3.33 28.34 -9.58
CA PHE A 390 3.16 28.69 -10.97
C PHE A 390 2.23 29.90 -11.05
N ASP A 391 2.45 30.70 -12.08
CA ASP A 391 1.66 31.89 -12.41
C ASP A 391 1.79 32.10 -13.93
N LYS A 392 1.28 33.22 -14.45
CA LYS A 392 1.36 33.54 -15.89
C LYS A 392 2.80 33.72 -16.40
N ASP A 393 3.78 33.91 -15.51
CA ASP A 393 5.20 33.98 -15.86
C ASP A 393 5.88 32.60 -15.89
N GLY A 394 5.21 31.52 -15.47
CA GLY A 394 5.69 30.14 -15.65
C GLY A 394 5.69 29.27 -14.39
N PHE A 395 6.45 28.18 -14.44
CA PHE A 395 6.46 27.11 -13.43
C PHE A 395 7.78 27.08 -12.67
N VAL A 396 7.72 27.11 -11.33
CA VAL A 396 8.88 27.30 -10.45
C VAL A 396 9.21 26.06 -9.64
N TRP A 397 10.48 25.67 -9.63
CA TRP A 397 11.04 24.66 -8.74
C TRP A 397 12.41 25.12 -8.21
N TYR A 398 12.86 24.52 -7.10
CA TYR A 398 14.12 24.88 -6.47
C TYR A 398 15.06 23.69 -6.38
N THR A 399 16.34 23.92 -6.65
CA THR A 399 17.36 22.87 -6.71
C THR A 399 18.76 23.44 -6.44
N ASN A 400 19.73 22.55 -6.32
CA ASN A 400 21.14 22.90 -6.41
C ASN A 400 21.51 23.16 -7.89
N TYR A 401 22.08 24.34 -8.17
CA TYR A 401 22.56 24.83 -9.47
C TYR A 401 23.81 24.08 -9.98
N GLU A 402 24.59 23.50 -9.08
CA GLU A 402 25.81 22.75 -9.39
C GLU A 402 25.55 21.26 -9.62
N GLY A 403 24.35 20.77 -9.26
CA GLY A 403 23.94 19.39 -9.55
C GLY A 403 23.72 19.14 -11.05
N SER A 404 23.58 17.87 -11.44
CA SER A 404 23.52 17.48 -12.87
C SER A 404 22.46 18.26 -13.66
N LYS A 405 21.27 18.49 -13.09
CA LYS A 405 20.20 19.27 -13.72
C LYS A 405 20.55 20.75 -13.89
N GLY A 406 21.16 21.36 -12.87
CA GLY A 406 21.57 22.77 -12.93
C GLY A 406 22.66 23.00 -13.97
N GLN A 407 23.63 22.08 -14.07
CA GLN A 407 24.67 22.11 -15.11
C GLN A 407 24.09 21.94 -16.52
N GLN A 408 23.14 21.00 -16.71
CA GLN A 408 22.46 20.80 -17.98
C GLN A 408 21.68 22.05 -18.40
N ILE A 409 20.89 22.64 -17.49
CA ILE A 409 20.12 23.88 -17.75
C ILE A 409 21.06 25.06 -18.08
N ALA A 410 22.20 25.17 -17.39
CA ALA A 410 23.19 26.21 -17.69
C ALA A 410 23.81 26.06 -19.09
N GLN A 411 23.87 24.84 -19.61
CA GLN A 411 24.41 24.53 -20.93
C GLN A 411 23.37 24.61 -22.05
N ASN A 412 22.14 24.19 -21.77
CA ASN A 412 20.98 24.24 -22.64
C ASN A 412 19.77 24.69 -21.80
N PRO A 413 19.33 25.96 -21.89
CA PRO A 413 18.31 26.52 -21.02
C PRO A 413 16.88 26.14 -21.46
N HIS A 414 16.64 24.85 -21.71
CA HIS A 414 15.33 24.28 -22.02
C HIS A 414 15.07 23.08 -21.13
N ALA A 415 13.80 22.87 -20.77
CA ALA A 415 13.38 21.68 -20.05
C ALA A 415 11.97 21.25 -20.46
N ALA A 416 11.63 20.02 -20.09
CA ALA A 416 10.27 19.51 -20.11
C ALA A 416 9.86 19.12 -18.68
N LEU A 417 8.65 19.49 -18.30
CA LEU A 417 7.98 19.08 -17.07
C LEU A 417 6.89 18.08 -17.43
N LEU A 418 6.80 16.97 -16.70
CA LEU A 418 5.73 15.99 -16.86
C LEU A 418 5.09 15.67 -15.51
N PHE A 419 3.79 15.95 -15.43
CA PHE A 419 2.91 15.54 -14.34
C PHE A 419 2.17 14.29 -14.77
N TYR A 420 2.09 13.29 -13.89
CA TYR A 420 1.30 12.09 -14.08
C TYR A 420 0.45 11.86 -12.83
N TRP A 421 -0.86 11.94 -12.99
CA TRP A 421 -1.85 11.71 -11.96
C TRP A 421 -2.58 10.40 -12.30
N ASP A 422 -2.03 9.30 -11.82
CA ASP A 422 -2.44 7.93 -12.12
C ASP A 422 -3.90 7.67 -11.77
N ASP A 423 -4.34 8.02 -10.56
CA ASP A 423 -5.72 7.85 -10.10
C ASP A 423 -6.76 8.60 -10.96
N LEU A 424 -6.33 9.63 -11.68
CA LEU A 424 -7.17 10.42 -12.59
C LEU A 424 -6.95 10.08 -14.07
N ASN A 425 -6.03 9.16 -14.38
CA ASN A 425 -5.59 8.83 -15.72
C ASN A 425 -5.20 10.07 -16.54
N ARG A 426 -4.53 11.04 -15.91
CA ARG A 426 -4.17 12.31 -16.52
C ARG A 426 -2.67 12.50 -16.60
N GLN A 427 -2.23 13.14 -17.67
CA GLN A 427 -0.86 13.58 -17.84
C GLN A 427 -0.85 15.02 -18.37
N VAL A 428 0.06 15.84 -17.83
CA VAL A 428 0.35 17.17 -18.39
C VAL A 428 1.81 17.28 -18.74
N ARG A 429 2.11 17.69 -19.97
CA ARG A 429 3.46 18.07 -20.42
C ARG A 429 3.56 19.57 -20.56
N ILE A 430 4.67 20.13 -20.13
CA ILE A 430 4.97 21.56 -20.26
C ILE A 430 6.41 21.70 -20.73
N GLU A 431 6.63 22.37 -21.86
CA GLU A 431 7.96 22.53 -22.45
C GLU A 431 8.25 24.02 -22.69
N GLY A 432 9.51 24.40 -22.54
CA GLY A 432 9.94 25.77 -22.86
C GLY A 432 11.28 26.17 -22.24
N PRO A 433 11.68 27.44 -22.45
CA PRO A 433 12.93 27.97 -21.91
C PRO A 433 12.90 28.11 -20.39
N VAL A 434 14.08 27.96 -19.78
CA VAL A 434 14.27 28.00 -18.34
C VAL A 434 15.20 29.14 -17.94
N GLN A 435 14.80 29.92 -16.94
CA GLN A 435 15.60 30.99 -16.37
C GLN A 435 15.73 30.82 -14.85
N LYS A 436 16.80 31.35 -14.25
CA LYS A 436 16.88 31.46 -12.79
C LYS A 436 15.85 32.46 -12.29
N VAL A 437 15.22 32.18 -11.16
CA VAL A 437 14.44 33.19 -10.44
C VAL A 437 15.38 34.21 -9.78
N SER A 438 14.83 35.32 -9.29
CA SER A 438 15.65 36.31 -8.60
C SER A 438 16.30 35.74 -7.33
N ASP A 439 17.47 36.25 -6.95
CA ASP A 439 18.11 35.85 -5.70
C ASP A 439 17.21 36.14 -4.48
N LYS A 440 16.45 37.24 -4.53
CA LYS A 440 15.46 37.61 -3.51
C LYS A 440 14.35 36.55 -3.37
N GLU A 441 13.79 36.09 -4.49
CA GLU A 441 12.76 35.04 -4.50
C GLU A 441 13.33 33.70 -4.00
N SER A 442 14.58 33.40 -4.37
CA SER A 442 15.29 32.22 -3.85
C SER A 442 15.53 32.31 -2.33
N GLU A 443 15.91 33.47 -1.80
CA GLU A 443 16.12 33.70 -0.37
C GLU A 443 14.83 33.56 0.42
N GLN A 444 13.75 34.20 -0.06
CA GLN A 444 12.43 34.14 0.56
C GLN A 444 11.93 32.70 0.66
N TYR A 445 11.99 31.95 -0.45
CA TYR A 445 11.59 30.56 -0.41
C TYR A 445 12.54 29.69 0.44
N PHE A 446 13.86 29.91 0.40
CA PHE A 446 14.81 29.18 1.23
C PHE A 446 14.45 29.27 2.72
N HIS A 447 14.17 30.48 3.22
CA HIS A 447 13.84 30.70 4.61
C HIS A 447 12.44 30.22 5.02
N SER A 448 11.52 30.03 4.07
CA SER A 448 10.22 29.39 4.34
C SER A 448 10.33 27.89 4.66
N ARG A 449 11.45 27.25 4.29
CA ARG A 449 11.64 25.80 4.46
C ARG A 449 11.92 25.45 5.93
N PRO A 450 11.57 24.25 6.39
CA PRO A 450 11.98 23.77 7.72
C PRO A 450 13.50 23.85 7.91
N ARG A 451 13.97 24.15 9.13
CA ARG A 451 15.41 24.33 9.42
C ARG A 451 16.27 23.15 8.95
N GLY A 452 15.83 21.91 9.17
CA GLY A 452 16.56 20.73 8.67
C GLY A 452 16.69 20.67 7.15
N SER A 453 15.70 21.20 6.41
CA SER A 453 15.78 21.35 4.95
C SER A 453 16.74 22.46 4.51
N GLN A 454 16.83 23.55 5.27
CA GLN A 454 17.80 24.62 5.04
C GLN A 454 19.24 24.08 5.22
N ILE A 455 19.50 23.36 6.32
CA ILE A 455 20.79 22.69 6.58
C ILE A 455 21.09 21.68 5.47
N GLY A 456 20.14 20.81 5.13
CA GLY A 456 20.32 19.80 4.09
C GLY A 456 20.69 20.38 2.72
N ALA A 457 20.22 21.59 2.40
CA ALA A 457 20.60 22.27 1.16
C ALA A 457 22.04 22.83 1.19
N ILE A 458 22.62 23.06 2.36
CA ILE A 458 24.03 23.45 2.51
C ILE A 458 24.95 22.23 2.42
N VAL A 459 24.58 21.14 3.12
CA VAL A 459 25.36 19.89 3.15
C VAL A 459 25.38 19.21 1.78
N SER A 460 24.27 19.31 1.03
CA SER A 460 24.13 18.54 -0.21
C SER A 460 24.84 19.23 -1.40
N GLN A 461 26.06 18.79 -1.66
CA GLN A 461 26.70 18.89 -2.98
C GLN A 461 26.02 17.91 -3.94
N GLN A 462 24.83 18.28 -4.40
CA GLN A 462 23.95 17.39 -5.15
C GLN A 462 24.64 16.82 -6.39
N SER A 463 24.47 15.52 -6.63
CA SER A 463 25.05 14.78 -7.77
C SER A 463 26.58 14.56 -7.75
N THR A 464 27.28 14.85 -6.66
CA THR A 464 28.69 14.45 -6.51
C THR A 464 28.82 13.06 -5.88
N VAL A 465 29.93 12.37 -6.17
CA VAL A 465 30.26 11.10 -5.53
C VAL A 465 30.83 11.37 -4.14
N ILE A 466 30.29 10.72 -3.11
CA ILE A 466 30.76 10.82 -1.73
C ILE A 466 31.18 9.45 -1.17
N PRO A 467 32.12 9.38 -0.22
CA PRO A 467 32.57 8.11 0.38
C PRO A 467 31.46 7.30 1.07
N GLY A 468 30.40 7.97 1.52
CA GLY A 468 29.23 7.31 2.09
C GLY A 468 28.36 8.25 2.90
N ARG A 469 27.24 7.72 3.41
CA ARG A 469 26.22 8.48 4.14
C ARG A 469 26.76 9.20 5.39
N HIS A 470 27.80 8.66 6.03
CA HIS A 470 28.37 9.23 7.26
C HIS A 470 28.86 10.67 7.05
N VAL A 471 29.46 10.99 5.89
CA VAL A 471 29.93 12.35 5.56
C VAL A 471 28.80 13.37 5.66
N LEU A 472 27.63 13.07 5.08
CA LEU A 472 26.45 13.94 5.15
C LEU A 472 25.92 14.08 6.58
N LEU A 473 25.95 13.00 7.37
CA LEU A 473 25.46 13.03 8.76
C LEU A 473 26.37 13.85 9.67
N ASP A 474 27.68 13.76 9.47
CA ASP A 474 28.65 14.49 10.28
C ASP A 474 28.60 15.98 9.96
N GLU A 475 28.56 16.37 8.68
CA GLU A 475 28.37 17.77 8.27
C GLU A 475 27.01 18.33 8.73
N TYR A 476 25.94 17.53 8.60
CA TYR A 476 24.61 17.94 9.08
C TYR A 476 24.63 18.23 10.58
N LYS A 477 25.22 17.34 11.40
CA LYS A 477 25.32 17.55 12.85
C LYS A 477 26.16 18.79 13.21
N GLN A 478 27.25 19.03 12.48
CA GLN A 478 28.08 20.21 12.69
C GLN A 478 27.29 21.50 12.43
N LEU A 479 26.53 21.56 11.34
CA LEU A 479 25.69 22.72 11.02
C LEU A 479 24.49 22.83 11.98
N GLU A 480 23.87 21.72 12.36
CA GLU A 480 22.79 21.71 13.36
C GLU A 480 23.26 22.27 14.70
N THR A 481 24.46 21.88 15.14
CA THR A 481 25.09 22.44 16.34
C THR A 481 25.43 23.92 16.17
N LYS A 482 26.01 24.29 15.02
CA LYS A 482 26.37 25.68 14.70
C LYS A 482 25.17 26.62 14.74
N TYR A 483 24.00 26.16 14.27
CA TYR A 483 22.76 26.93 14.18
C TYR A 483 21.74 26.56 15.27
N SER A 484 22.20 25.98 16.38
CA SER A 484 21.35 25.56 17.51
C SER A 484 20.80 26.72 18.34
N ASP A 485 21.46 27.88 18.28
CA ASP A 485 21.08 29.14 18.93
C ASP A 485 19.88 29.83 18.26
N GLY A 486 19.34 29.25 17.18
CA GLY A 486 18.24 29.83 16.41
C GLY A 486 18.68 30.87 15.38
N SER A 487 19.98 31.10 15.21
CA SER A 487 20.51 32.03 14.19
C SER A 487 20.01 31.69 12.78
N VAL A 488 19.96 32.72 11.92
CA VAL A 488 19.51 32.59 10.54
C VAL A 488 20.53 31.78 9.75
N ILE A 489 20.06 30.72 9.10
CA ILE A 489 20.87 29.91 8.21
C ILE A 489 20.90 30.62 6.86
N PRO A 490 22.06 31.04 6.33
CA PRO A 490 22.11 31.73 5.05
C PRO A 490 21.83 30.78 3.88
N LYS A 491 21.14 31.25 2.83
CA LYS A 491 20.99 30.47 1.59
C LYS A 491 22.37 30.26 0.93
N PRO A 492 22.73 29.02 0.56
CA PRO A 492 23.97 28.80 -0.20
C PRO A 492 23.87 29.35 -1.63
N LYS A 493 24.98 29.88 -2.16
CA LYS A 493 25.05 30.47 -3.51
C LYS A 493 24.71 29.47 -4.63
N HIS A 494 25.03 28.20 -4.42
CA HIS A 494 24.75 27.12 -5.35
C HIS A 494 23.30 26.62 -5.30
N TRP A 495 22.42 27.26 -4.53
CA TRP A 495 21.02 26.85 -4.40
C TRP A 495 20.05 27.99 -4.74
N GLY A 496 18.99 27.66 -5.46
CA GLY A 496 17.90 28.58 -5.74
C GLY A 496 16.88 28.03 -6.73
N GLY A 497 16.04 28.92 -7.25
CA GLY A 497 14.91 28.58 -8.10
C GLY A 497 15.21 28.68 -9.58
N TYR A 498 14.56 27.81 -10.35
CA TYR A 498 14.39 27.95 -11.79
C TYR A 498 12.91 28.14 -12.11
N ARG A 499 12.65 28.86 -13.20
CA ARG A 499 11.33 29.11 -13.77
C ARG A 499 11.34 28.67 -15.22
N LEU A 500 10.44 27.76 -15.58
CA LEU A 500 10.17 27.41 -16.98
C LEU A 500 9.06 28.30 -17.50
N LYS A 501 9.32 28.98 -18.62
CA LYS A 501 8.33 29.74 -19.37
C LYS A 501 7.75 28.84 -20.45
N PRO A 502 6.46 28.46 -20.38
CA PRO A 502 5.89 27.52 -21.33
C PRO A 502 5.83 28.09 -22.75
N GLU A 503 6.25 27.29 -23.72
CA GLU A 503 5.98 27.46 -25.14
C GLU A 503 5.10 26.34 -25.69
N MET A 504 4.82 25.32 -24.87
CA MET A 504 3.88 24.25 -25.19
C MET A 504 3.30 23.66 -23.92
N PHE A 505 1.99 23.37 -23.96
CA PHE A 505 1.34 22.45 -23.04
C PHE A 505 0.70 21.30 -23.81
N GLU A 506 0.72 20.10 -23.24
CA GLU A 506 -0.10 18.99 -23.71
C GLU A 506 -0.89 18.43 -22.53
N PHE A 507 -2.21 18.36 -22.69
CA PHE A 507 -3.13 17.70 -21.78
C PHE A 507 -3.54 16.36 -22.38
N TRP A 508 -3.25 15.28 -21.65
CA TRP A 508 -3.56 13.91 -22.04
C TRP A 508 -4.52 13.29 -21.03
N GLN A 509 -5.56 12.61 -21.52
CA GLN A 509 -6.56 11.90 -20.72
C GLN A 509 -6.72 10.46 -21.21
N GLY A 510 -6.55 9.51 -20.29
CA GLY A 510 -6.65 8.07 -20.56
C GLY A 510 -8.07 7.63 -20.93
N GLN A 511 -8.21 6.84 -22.00
CA GLN A 511 -9.49 6.30 -22.50
C GLN A 511 -9.43 4.78 -22.64
N LYS A 512 -10.60 4.13 -22.63
CA LYS A 512 -10.74 2.64 -22.67
C LYS A 512 -10.07 2.00 -23.89
N SER A 513 -10.16 2.63 -25.06
CA SER A 513 -9.80 2.04 -26.36
C SER A 513 -8.37 2.34 -26.84
N ARG A 514 -7.52 2.95 -25.99
CA ARG A 514 -6.24 3.58 -26.38
C ARG A 514 -6.37 4.78 -27.32
N LEU A 515 -7.59 5.14 -27.71
CA LEU A 515 -7.85 6.42 -28.38
C LEU A 515 -7.87 7.53 -27.33
N HIS A 516 -6.72 7.78 -26.72
CA HIS A 516 -6.55 8.78 -25.66
C HIS A 516 -6.81 10.18 -26.21
N ASP A 517 -7.40 11.03 -25.37
CA ASP A 517 -7.60 12.42 -25.75
C ASP A 517 -6.31 13.19 -25.50
N ARG A 518 -5.87 13.96 -26.51
CA ARG A 518 -4.65 14.75 -26.46
C ARG A 518 -4.90 16.13 -27.05
N LEU A 519 -4.83 17.15 -26.20
CA LEU A 519 -4.95 18.54 -26.61
C LEU A 519 -3.63 19.27 -26.36
N ARG A 520 -3.06 19.83 -27.42
CA ARG A 520 -1.83 20.61 -27.40
C ARG A 520 -2.15 22.09 -27.51
N TYR A 521 -1.54 22.88 -26.64
CA TYR A 521 -1.55 24.34 -26.67
C TYR A 521 -0.19 24.83 -27.12
N ILE A 522 -0.16 25.66 -28.17
CA ILE A 522 1.03 26.36 -28.64
C ILE A 522 0.73 27.85 -28.88
N PRO A 523 1.69 28.75 -28.70
CA PRO A 523 1.52 30.16 -29.03
C PRO A 523 1.20 30.33 -30.52
N GLY A 524 0.20 31.14 -30.82
CA GLY A 524 -0.16 31.60 -32.16
C GLY A 524 -0.41 33.10 -32.16
N THR A 525 -0.52 33.70 -33.34
CA THR A 525 -0.82 35.12 -33.50
C THR A 525 -2.12 35.28 -34.27
N VAL A 526 -3.08 36.00 -33.68
CA VAL A 526 -4.34 36.37 -34.33
C VAL A 526 -4.54 37.87 -34.13
N ASP A 527 -4.73 38.61 -35.21
CA ASP A 527 -4.92 40.07 -35.20
C ASP A 527 -3.84 40.84 -34.40
N GLY A 528 -2.58 40.39 -34.49
CA GLY A 528 -1.44 41.00 -33.80
C GLY A 528 -1.36 40.70 -32.29
N LYS A 529 -2.26 39.86 -31.76
CA LYS A 529 -2.23 39.40 -30.36
C LYS A 529 -1.72 37.96 -30.29
N THR A 530 -0.84 37.69 -29.33
CA THR A 530 -0.42 36.33 -29.00
C THR A 530 -1.56 35.63 -28.26
N LEU A 531 -2.07 34.54 -28.82
CA LEU A 531 -3.10 33.68 -28.24
C LEU A 531 -2.63 32.23 -28.25
N TRP A 532 -3.16 31.41 -27.36
CA TRP A 532 -2.90 29.98 -27.39
C TRP A 532 -3.80 29.31 -28.43
N ARG A 533 -3.19 28.60 -29.38
CA ARG A 533 -3.90 27.74 -30.33
C ARG A 533 -4.01 26.33 -29.73
N ILE A 534 -5.22 25.78 -29.76
CA ILE A 534 -5.53 24.43 -29.30
C ILE A 534 -5.58 23.50 -30.51
N GLU A 535 -4.88 22.38 -30.43
CA GLU A 535 -4.79 21.36 -31.48
C GLU A 535 -4.99 19.97 -30.88
N ARG A 536 -5.82 19.14 -31.51
CA ARG A 536 -5.93 17.72 -31.16
C ARG A 536 -4.79 16.93 -31.78
N LEU A 537 -4.15 16.09 -30.97
CA LEU A 537 -3.12 15.16 -31.42
C LEU A 537 -3.70 13.74 -31.51
N ALA A 538 -3.20 12.96 -32.46
CA ALA A 538 -3.45 11.52 -32.49
C ALA A 538 -2.80 10.85 -31.26
N PRO A 539 -3.46 9.85 -30.64
CA PRO A 539 -2.94 9.12 -29.48
C PRO A 539 -1.77 8.18 -29.80
#